data_AF-A0A1F4SP73-F1
#
_entry.id   AF-A0A1F4SP73-F1
#
_cell.length_a   1.000
_cell.length_b   1.000
_cell.length_c   1.000
_cell.angle_alpha   90.00
_cell.angle_beta   90.00
_cell.angle_gamma   90.00
#
_symmetry.space_group_name_H-M   'P 1'
#
loop_
_entity.id
_entity.type
_entity.pdbx_description
1 polymer ?
#
loop_
_entity_poly.entity_id
_entity_poly.type
_entity_poly.pdbx_seq_one_letter_code
_entity_poly.pdbx_strand_id
1 'polypeptide(L)'
;MKKNGFALIVAIFVVVTFAVIGVVAVSLISGESIVTVKDLKGLQALNLAEAGAQYAITSDLAGDSDWSDNTGFTKSLGGGSFTVTYHSQSVDTIKLRSLGLASGVIRVIEVDVDRNTGSIGYSAAFTHAIYASAPRTTLEVINDAHVYGDLYYNGDVVMKNNALILDGTLYSAKLKTYNNATVETWEVAPAPEVPTFDSSQYDNILAATNASASSNLVVQNNDSWTVNSMAYKSVTFKNNAKIYGSGTIVATEGNITIQNNALFYDDNITLIAEGDVILENNTNFKGNFKIYAHGDIIVKNNSIIPSEALFYTDQGDVTFDNNGHFSGSVLAPDGTVTCTNNTIIDGLIYADTFDALNNAHVSGSVVVNDVGSLSNNVIITYDPLKLPVNIPVGLGASIEGTGTSEAGQKSNWYEVF
;
A
#
# COMPACT_ATOMS: atom_id res chain seq x y z
N MET A 1 -72.02 36.47 -13.65
CA MET A 1 -70.97 35.64 -14.31
C MET A 1 -70.81 34.34 -13.53
N LYS A 2 -71.06 33.19 -14.16
CA LYS A 2 -71.13 31.87 -13.50
C LYS A 2 -69.72 31.42 -13.06
N LYS A 3 -69.44 31.44 -11.74
CA LYS A 3 -68.17 30.99 -11.13
C LYS A 3 -67.88 29.49 -11.33
N ASN A 4 -68.86 28.71 -11.76
CA ASN A 4 -68.74 27.25 -11.91
C ASN A 4 -67.96 26.81 -13.15
N GLY A 5 -67.76 27.70 -14.15
CA GLY A 5 -66.94 27.38 -15.33
C GLY A 5 -65.43 27.45 -15.07
N PHE A 6 -65.00 28.32 -14.14
CA PHE A 6 -63.59 28.50 -13.81
C PHE A 6 -63.01 27.33 -13.01
N ALA A 7 -63.79 26.78 -12.08
CA ALA A 7 -63.40 25.63 -11.27
C ALA A 7 -63.11 24.38 -12.13
N LEU A 8 -63.90 24.16 -13.19
CA LEU A 8 -63.70 23.05 -14.11
C LEU A 8 -62.38 23.18 -14.89
N ILE A 9 -62.06 24.39 -15.36
CA ILE A 9 -60.81 24.67 -16.09
C ILE A 9 -59.59 24.47 -15.18
N VAL A 10 -59.66 24.95 -13.94
CA VAL A 10 -58.59 24.76 -12.94
C VAL A 10 -58.40 23.27 -12.61
N ALA A 11 -59.48 22.51 -12.42
CA ALA A 11 -59.39 21.08 -12.15
C ALA A 11 -58.74 20.31 -13.31
N ILE A 12 -59.10 20.62 -14.56
CA ILE A 12 -58.48 20.02 -15.74
C ILE A 12 -56.99 20.36 -15.79
N PHE A 13 -56.63 21.63 -15.54
CA PHE A 13 -55.23 22.05 -15.56
C PHE A 13 -54.40 21.31 -14.51
N VAL A 14 -54.90 21.20 -13.28
CA VAL A 14 -54.24 20.46 -12.20
C VAL A 14 -54.04 18.99 -12.57
N VAL A 15 -55.06 18.32 -13.10
CA VAL A 15 -54.96 16.91 -13.52
C VAL A 15 -53.91 16.72 -14.62
N VAL A 16 -53.87 17.62 -15.61
CA VAL A 16 -52.87 17.57 -16.69
C VAL A 16 -51.47 17.82 -16.15
N THR A 17 -51.27 18.79 -15.25
CA THR A 17 -49.97 19.05 -14.63
C THR A 17 -49.47 17.85 -13.85
N PHE A 18 -50.30 17.22 -13.03
CA PHE A 18 -49.91 16.01 -12.29
C PHE A 18 -49.63 14.82 -13.21
N ALA A 19 -50.36 14.67 -14.31
CA ALA A 19 -50.08 13.63 -15.30
C ALA A 19 -48.70 13.83 -15.96
N VAL A 20 -48.37 15.07 -16.33
CA VAL A 20 -47.06 15.40 -16.92
C VAL A 20 -45.92 15.16 -15.92
N ILE A 21 -46.07 15.61 -14.66
CA ILE A 21 -45.09 15.37 -13.60
C ILE A 21 -44.91 13.87 -13.35
N GLY A 22 -46.01 13.10 -13.34
CA GLY A 22 -45.97 11.65 -13.17
C GLY A 22 -45.17 10.95 -14.28
N VAL A 23 -45.38 11.33 -15.54
CA VAL A 23 -44.61 10.78 -16.67
C VAL A 23 -43.13 11.12 -16.57
N VAL A 24 -42.79 12.37 -16.26
CA VAL A 24 -41.40 12.82 -16.11
C VAL A 24 -40.69 12.07 -14.96
N ALA A 25 -41.36 11.89 -13.81
CA ALA A 25 -40.80 11.16 -12.68
C ALA A 25 -40.54 9.68 -13.02
N VAL A 26 -41.48 9.01 -13.70
CA VAL A 26 -41.30 7.61 -14.15
C VAL A 26 -40.15 7.50 -15.15
N SER A 27 -40.01 8.47 -16.07
CA SER A 27 -38.89 8.51 -17.00
C SER A 27 -37.54 8.71 -16.31
N LEU A 28 -37.45 9.55 -15.28
CA LEU A 28 -36.23 9.77 -14.49
C LEU A 28 -35.83 8.51 -13.71
N ILE A 29 -36.77 7.91 -12.98
CA ILE A 29 -36.54 6.67 -12.20
C ILE A 29 -36.11 5.51 -13.13
N SER A 30 -36.74 5.39 -14.30
CA SER A 30 -36.39 4.37 -15.28
C SER A 30 -34.99 4.61 -15.88
N GLY A 31 -34.62 5.88 -16.11
CA GLY A 31 -33.30 6.27 -16.58
C GLY A 31 -32.20 5.91 -15.59
N GLU A 32 -32.35 6.28 -14.31
CA GLU A 32 -31.37 5.98 -13.26
C GLU A 32 -31.21 4.46 -13.03
N SER A 33 -32.31 3.70 -13.10
CA SER A 33 -32.26 2.24 -12.97
C SER A 33 -31.50 1.57 -14.13
N ILE A 34 -31.71 2.04 -15.37
CA ILE A 34 -31.00 1.51 -16.54
C ILE A 34 -29.51 1.82 -16.46
N VAL A 35 -29.14 3.03 -16.05
CA VAL A 35 -27.72 3.42 -15.85
C VAL A 35 -27.08 2.57 -14.76
N THR A 36 -27.70 2.46 -13.59
CA THR A 36 -27.17 1.66 -12.47
C THR A 36 -26.99 0.18 -12.84
N VAL A 37 -27.93 -0.40 -13.58
CA VAL A 37 -27.83 -1.78 -14.05
C VAL A 37 -26.72 -1.94 -15.10
N LYS A 38 -26.53 -0.93 -15.96
CA LYS A 38 -25.43 -0.93 -16.94
C LYS A 38 -24.07 -0.81 -16.26
N ASP A 39 -23.96 0.02 -15.23
CA ASP A 39 -22.73 0.21 -14.46
C ASP A 39 -22.37 -1.04 -13.66
N LEU A 40 -23.35 -1.66 -13.00
CA LEU A 40 -23.15 -2.94 -12.30
C LEU A 40 -22.67 -4.04 -13.26
N LYS A 41 -23.28 -4.15 -14.45
CA LYS A 41 -22.86 -5.12 -15.48
C LYS A 41 -21.48 -4.79 -16.05
N GLY A 42 -21.16 -3.51 -16.17
CA GLY A 42 -19.83 -3.02 -16.56
C GLY A 42 -18.77 -3.44 -15.55
N LEU A 43 -19.04 -3.28 -14.26
CA LEU A 43 -18.14 -3.71 -13.19
C LEU A 43 -17.98 -5.24 -13.16
N GLN A 44 -19.06 -5.99 -13.35
CA GLN A 44 -18.99 -7.45 -13.46
C GLN A 44 -18.12 -7.89 -14.65
N ALA A 45 -18.29 -7.28 -15.81
CA ALA A 45 -17.46 -7.56 -16.98
C ALA A 45 -15.99 -7.18 -16.75
N LEU A 46 -15.71 -6.07 -16.05
CA LEU A 46 -14.36 -5.67 -15.69
C LEU A 46 -13.70 -6.67 -14.74
N ASN A 47 -14.38 -7.04 -13.65
CA ASN A 47 -13.86 -8.02 -12.69
C ASN A 47 -13.59 -9.38 -13.35
N LEU A 48 -14.40 -9.78 -14.34
CA LEU A 48 -14.13 -10.99 -15.14
C LEU A 48 -12.89 -10.83 -16.02
N ALA A 49 -12.68 -9.66 -16.61
CA ALA A 49 -11.48 -9.36 -17.38
C ALA A 49 -10.22 -9.42 -16.47
N GLU A 50 -10.26 -8.81 -15.29
CA GLU A 50 -9.18 -8.86 -14.28
C GLU A 50 -8.91 -10.30 -13.81
N ALA A 51 -9.96 -11.04 -13.48
CA ALA A 51 -9.83 -12.45 -13.13
C ALA A 51 -9.17 -13.27 -14.24
N GLY A 52 -9.47 -12.96 -15.51
CA GLY A 52 -8.83 -13.62 -16.65
C GLY A 52 -7.34 -13.33 -16.78
N ALA A 53 -6.92 -12.08 -16.59
CA ALA A 53 -5.51 -11.73 -16.57
C ALA A 53 -4.77 -12.40 -15.41
N GLN A 54 -5.35 -12.36 -14.21
CA GLN A 54 -4.75 -12.99 -13.03
C GLN A 54 -4.67 -14.52 -13.19
N TYR A 55 -5.71 -15.14 -13.75
CA TYR A 55 -5.72 -16.57 -14.01
C TYR A 55 -4.65 -16.96 -15.03
N ALA A 56 -4.50 -16.20 -16.12
CA ALA A 56 -3.44 -16.42 -17.11
C ALA A 56 -2.06 -16.35 -16.45
N ILE A 57 -1.77 -15.29 -15.68
CA ILE A 57 -0.48 -15.12 -14.99
C ILE A 57 -0.19 -16.28 -14.03
N THR A 58 -1.17 -16.66 -13.20
CA THR A 58 -0.96 -17.62 -12.11
C THR A 58 -1.05 -19.09 -12.52
N SER A 59 -1.89 -19.42 -13.51
CA SER A 59 -2.19 -20.81 -13.85
C SER A 59 -1.61 -21.26 -15.19
N ASP A 60 -1.46 -20.34 -16.14
CA ASP A 60 -0.93 -20.66 -17.48
C ASP A 60 0.56 -20.29 -17.56
N LEU A 61 0.91 -19.06 -17.16
CA LEU A 61 2.25 -18.51 -17.33
C LEU A 61 3.23 -18.88 -16.20
N ALA A 62 2.77 -19.08 -14.96
CA ALA A 62 3.64 -19.26 -13.78
C ALA A 62 4.51 -20.53 -13.80
N GLY A 63 4.05 -21.60 -14.44
CA GLY A 63 4.76 -22.88 -14.53
C GLY A 63 5.43 -23.12 -15.88
N ASP A 64 5.19 -22.23 -16.84
CA ASP A 64 5.77 -22.27 -18.17
C ASP A 64 7.19 -21.70 -18.12
N SER A 65 8.13 -22.26 -18.89
CA SER A 65 9.50 -21.77 -19.03
C SER A 65 9.78 -21.09 -20.38
N ASP A 66 8.83 -21.03 -21.30
CA ASP A 66 8.93 -20.28 -22.56
C ASP A 66 7.58 -19.65 -22.93
N TRP A 67 7.40 -18.33 -22.74
CA TRP A 67 6.13 -17.67 -23.05
C TRP A 67 5.88 -17.41 -24.55
N SER A 68 6.79 -17.85 -25.43
CA SER A 68 6.68 -17.52 -26.86
C SER A 68 5.60 -18.31 -27.60
N ASP A 69 5.10 -19.40 -27.02
CA ASP A 69 4.18 -20.34 -27.69
C ASP A 69 2.80 -20.50 -27.02
N ASN A 70 2.48 -19.68 -26.01
CA ASN A 70 1.19 -19.75 -25.35
C ASN A 70 0.03 -19.47 -26.32
N THR A 71 -1.10 -20.12 -26.06
CA THR A 71 -2.33 -19.97 -26.86
C THR A 71 -3.45 -19.45 -25.99
N GLY A 72 -4.23 -18.51 -26.54
CA GLY A 72 -5.36 -17.91 -25.82
C GLY A 72 -6.43 -18.94 -25.46
N PHE A 73 -7.20 -18.65 -24.41
CA PHE A 73 -8.22 -19.55 -23.88
C PHE A 73 -9.45 -18.78 -23.39
N THR A 74 -10.54 -19.50 -23.12
CA THR A 74 -11.78 -18.93 -22.58
C THR A 74 -12.29 -19.78 -21.42
N LYS A 75 -12.71 -19.13 -20.33
CA LYS A 75 -13.30 -19.79 -19.16
C LYS A 75 -14.55 -19.07 -18.68
N SER A 76 -15.46 -19.84 -18.09
CA SER A 76 -16.68 -19.33 -17.48
C SER A 76 -16.50 -19.14 -15.98
N LEU A 77 -16.96 -18.01 -15.44
CA LEU A 77 -16.90 -17.69 -14.02
C LEU A 77 -18.12 -16.83 -13.64
N GLY A 78 -18.81 -17.19 -12.55
CA GLY A 78 -19.83 -16.32 -11.93
C GLY A 78 -20.99 -15.86 -12.83
N GLY A 79 -21.39 -16.65 -13.84
CA GLY A 79 -22.47 -16.28 -14.78
C GLY A 79 -22.02 -15.42 -15.97
N GLY A 80 -20.72 -15.19 -16.12
CA GLY A 80 -20.11 -14.64 -17.33
C GLY A 80 -18.93 -15.50 -17.79
N SER A 81 -18.11 -14.95 -18.66
CA SER A 81 -16.89 -15.59 -19.15
C SER A 81 -15.79 -14.57 -19.33
N PHE A 82 -14.55 -15.05 -19.32
CA PHE A 82 -13.41 -14.27 -19.79
C PHE A 82 -12.65 -15.01 -20.88
N THR A 83 -12.10 -14.27 -21.82
CA THR A 83 -11.27 -14.77 -22.92
C THR A 83 -9.92 -14.07 -22.85
N VAL A 84 -8.85 -14.84 -22.70
CA VAL A 84 -7.49 -14.34 -22.72
C VAL A 84 -6.89 -14.60 -24.09
N THR A 85 -6.26 -13.59 -24.66
CA THR A 85 -5.46 -13.69 -25.88
C THR A 85 -4.09 -13.12 -25.63
N TYR A 86 -3.06 -13.83 -26.09
CA TYR A 86 -1.70 -13.38 -25.99
C TYR A 86 -1.27 -12.67 -27.28
N HIS A 87 -0.63 -11.53 -27.13
CA HIS A 87 -0.08 -10.67 -28.17
C HIS A 87 1.41 -10.44 -27.89
N SER A 88 2.19 -10.15 -28.92
CA SER A 88 3.63 -9.82 -28.81
C SER A 88 4.40 -10.74 -27.84
N GLN A 89 4.38 -12.04 -28.13
CA GLN A 89 4.99 -13.07 -27.29
C GLN A 89 6.49 -13.17 -27.58
N SER A 90 7.30 -13.20 -26.53
CA SER A 90 8.70 -13.61 -26.54
C SER A 90 8.91 -14.66 -25.44
N VAL A 91 10.11 -15.21 -25.33
CA VAL A 91 10.43 -16.19 -24.28
C VAL A 91 10.12 -15.63 -22.89
N ASP A 92 10.39 -14.34 -22.68
CA ASP A 92 10.32 -13.70 -21.37
C ASP A 92 9.38 -12.51 -21.30
N THR A 93 8.68 -12.14 -22.37
CA THR A 93 7.75 -11.01 -22.33
C THR A 93 6.48 -11.36 -23.08
N ILE A 94 5.34 -10.97 -22.54
CA ILE A 94 4.06 -11.23 -23.17
C ILE A 94 3.09 -10.08 -22.91
N LYS A 95 2.40 -9.67 -23.96
CA LYS A 95 1.32 -8.71 -23.86
C LYS A 95 0.01 -9.47 -23.88
N LEU A 96 -0.62 -9.66 -22.73
CA LEU A 96 -1.89 -10.38 -22.66
C LEU A 96 -3.07 -9.40 -22.69
N ARG A 97 -4.14 -9.83 -23.35
CA ARG A 97 -5.40 -9.10 -23.42
C ARG A 97 -6.49 -10.01 -22.87
N SER A 98 -7.20 -9.55 -21.84
CA SER A 98 -8.30 -10.30 -21.22
C SER A 98 -9.62 -9.58 -21.47
N LEU A 99 -10.56 -10.27 -22.08
CA LEU A 99 -11.91 -9.80 -22.39
C LEU A 99 -12.88 -10.45 -21.41
N GLY A 100 -13.51 -9.66 -20.55
CA GLY A 100 -14.60 -10.12 -19.68
C GLY A 100 -15.97 -9.83 -20.30
N LEU A 101 -16.84 -10.84 -20.32
CA LEU A 101 -18.20 -10.80 -20.83
C LEU A 101 -19.19 -11.12 -19.69
N ALA A 102 -20.01 -10.14 -19.31
CA ALA A 102 -21.11 -10.32 -18.37
C ALA A 102 -22.42 -9.81 -18.97
N SER A 103 -23.41 -10.71 -19.16
CA SER A 103 -24.76 -10.34 -19.62
C SER A 103 -24.80 -9.45 -20.87
N GLY A 104 -23.90 -9.69 -21.84
CA GLY A 104 -23.79 -8.93 -23.09
C GLY A 104 -22.95 -7.65 -23.03
N VAL A 105 -22.44 -7.28 -21.85
CA VAL A 105 -21.47 -6.19 -21.68
C VAL A 105 -20.06 -6.75 -21.75
N ILE A 106 -19.20 -6.10 -22.53
CA ILE A 106 -17.80 -6.48 -22.70
C ILE A 106 -16.90 -5.41 -22.08
N ARG A 107 -15.88 -5.86 -21.35
CA ARG A 107 -14.74 -5.06 -20.91
C ARG A 107 -13.46 -5.76 -21.31
N VAL A 108 -12.44 -4.98 -21.60
CA VAL A 108 -11.14 -5.48 -22.05
C VAL A 108 -10.09 -4.81 -21.19
N ILE A 109 -9.17 -5.61 -20.68
CA ILE A 109 -7.92 -5.14 -20.10
C ILE A 109 -6.77 -5.67 -20.92
N GLU A 110 -5.68 -4.91 -20.94
CA GLU A 110 -4.44 -5.27 -21.60
C GLU A 110 -3.32 -5.08 -20.60
N VAL A 111 -2.46 -6.09 -20.49
CA VAL A 111 -1.39 -6.15 -19.49
C VAL A 111 -0.12 -6.60 -20.18
N ASP A 112 0.92 -5.79 -20.07
CA ASP A 112 2.28 -6.18 -20.43
C ASP A 112 2.90 -6.92 -19.24
N VAL A 113 3.39 -8.14 -19.46
CA VAL A 113 3.95 -9.03 -18.44
C VAL A 113 5.35 -9.45 -18.86
N ASP A 114 6.31 -9.38 -17.95
CA ASP A 114 7.71 -9.78 -18.17
C ASP A 114 8.08 -10.90 -17.18
N ARG A 115 8.47 -12.06 -17.72
CA ARG A 115 9.11 -13.15 -17.01
C ARG A 115 10.54 -12.72 -16.78
N ASN A 116 10.71 -12.06 -15.66
CA ASN A 116 12.01 -11.68 -15.16
C ASN A 116 12.89 -12.93 -14.95
N THR A 117 13.65 -13.30 -15.98
CA THR A 117 14.69 -14.35 -15.92
C THR A 117 15.92 -13.90 -15.13
N GLY A 118 16.00 -12.61 -14.77
CA GLY A 118 16.63 -12.16 -13.54
C GLY A 118 15.53 -11.71 -12.59
N SER A 119 15.21 -12.49 -11.57
CA SER A 119 14.11 -12.20 -10.64
C SER A 119 14.03 -10.70 -10.31
N ILE A 120 12.85 -10.07 -10.45
CA ILE A 120 12.48 -8.98 -9.53
C ILE A 120 12.20 -9.65 -8.18
N GLY A 121 13.22 -10.32 -7.66
CA GLY A 121 13.32 -10.62 -6.26
C GLY A 121 13.70 -9.31 -5.61
N TYR A 122 13.16 -9.11 -4.43
CA TYR A 122 13.86 -8.39 -3.39
C TYR A 122 15.38 -8.58 -3.56
N SER A 123 16.14 -7.48 -3.65
CA SER A 123 17.60 -7.54 -3.69
C SER A 123 18.10 -8.43 -2.55
N ALA A 124 19.29 -9.02 -2.64
CA ALA A 124 19.82 -9.88 -1.57
C ALA A 124 19.72 -9.24 -0.16
N ALA A 125 19.79 -7.91 -0.06
CA ALA A 125 19.54 -7.19 1.19
C ALA A 125 18.19 -7.54 1.87
N PHE A 126 17.11 -7.68 1.08
CA PHE A 126 15.76 -7.95 1.56
C PHE A 126 15.47 -9.45 1.81
N THR A 127 16.47 -10.33 1.66
CA THR A 127 16.36 -11.74 2.06
C THR A 127 16.87 -11.99 3.49
N HIS A 128 17.18 -10.92 4.22
CA HIS A 128 17.66 -10.96 5.59
C HIS A 128 16.56 -10.51 6.55
N ALA A 129 16.63 -10.95 7.81
CA ALA A 129 15.83 -10.37 8.88
C ALA A 129 16.22 -8.90 9.07
N ILE A 130 17.54 -8.63 9.05
CA ILE A 130 18.12 -7.28 9.10
C ILE A 130 19.32 -7.20 8.16
N TYR A 131 19.39 -6.15 7.36
CA TYR A 131 20.52 -5.82 6.50
C TYR A 131 20.96 -4.37 6.71
N ALA A 132 22.11 -4.17 7.37
CA ALA A 132 22.70 -2.87 7.64
C ALA A 132 24.01 -2.70 6.87
N SER A 133 23.97 -1.91 5.80
CA SER A 133 25.04 -1.87 4.80
C SER A 133 26.19 -0.89 5.12
N ALA A 134 25.88 0.19 5.85
CA ALA A 134 26.80 1.28 6.13
C ALA A 134 26.67 1.77 7.59
N PRO A 135 26.84 0.88 8.58
CA PRO A 135 26.62 1.23 9.97
C PRO A 135 27.62 2.28 10.46
N ARG A 136 27.15 3.20 11.31
CA ARG A 136 27.97 4.29 11.87
C ARG A 136 28.54 3.92 13.22
N THR A 137 27.97 2.91 13.88
CA THR A 137 28.29 2.54 15.25
C THR A 137 28.47 1.02 15.42
N THR A 138 28.52 0.56 16.66
CA THR A 138 28.52 -0.87 17.01
C THR A 138 27.09 -1.28 17.30
N LEU A 139 26.60 -2.31 16.62
CA LEU A 139 25.28 -2.87 16.94
C LEU A 139 25.31 -3.51 18.31
N GLU A 140 24.44 -3.04 19.20
CA GLU A 140 24.19 -3.69 20.48
C GLU A 140 22.88 -4.48 20.44
N VAL A 141 22.97 -5.80 20.60
CA VAL A 141 21.83 -6.71 20.80
C VAL A 141 21.81 -7.14 22.26
N ILE A 142 20.86 -6.64 23.04
CA ILE A 142 20.93 -6.69 24.50
C ILE A 142 19.65 -7.25 25.12
N ASN A 143 19.81 -7.91 26.27
CA ASN A 143 18.72 -8.53 27.04
C ASN A 143 18.06 -9.63 26.20
N ASP A 144 16.75 -9.79 26.29
CA ASP A 144 16.02 -10.81 25.54
C ASP A 144 15.67 -10.33 24.10
N ALA A 145 16.60 -9.65 23.41
CA ALA A 145 16.42 -9.27 22.01
C ALA A 145 16.84 -10.42 21.08
N HIS A 146 15.93 -10.86 20.23
CA HIS A 146 16.05 -12.05 19.38
C HIS A 146 15.89 -11.71 17.90
N VAL A 147 16.77 -12.25 17.06
CA VAL A 147 16.68 -12.20 15.60
C VAL A 147 16.61 -13.62 15.05
N TYR A 148 15.63 -13.90 14.19
CA TYR A 148 15.42 -15.17 13.53
C TYR A 148 15.58 -15.00 12.01
N GLY A 149 16.56 -15.66 11.42
CA GLY A 149 16.99 -15.44 10.03
C GLY A 149 18.35 -14.76 9.93
N ASP A 150 18.80 -14.53 8.69
CA ASP A 150 20.11 -13.92 8.44
C ASP A 150 20.15 -12.45 8.93
N LEU A 151 21.28 -12.07 9.54
CA LEU A 151 21.55 -10.71 10.01
C LEU A 151 22.85 -10.24 9.38
N TYR A 152 22.78 -9.28 8.46
CA TYR A 152 23.95 -8.63 7.90
C TYR A 152 24.18 -7.28 8.56
N TYR A 153 25.35 -7.08 9.17
CA TYR A 153 25.76 -5.81 9.75
C TYR A 153 27.21 -5.53 9.39
N ASN A 154 27.47 -4.59 8.49
CA ASN A 154 28.82 -4.26 7.99
C ASN A 154 29.67 -3.47 9.02
N GLY A 155 29.73 -3.95 10.26
CA GLY A 155 30.37 -3.31 11.39
C GLY A 155 30.63 -4.30 12.54
N ASP A 156 31.08 -3.77 13.69
CA ASP A 156 31.27 -4.58 14.89
C ASP A 156 29.91 -4.84 15.57
N VAL A 157 29.68 -6.07 16.05
CA VAL A 157 28.45 -6.47 16.77
C VAL A 157 28.79 -6.93 18.18
N VAL A 158 28.02 -6.44 19.16
CA VAL A 158 28.12 -6.81 20.57
C VAL A 158 26.79 -7.37 21.06
N MET A 159 26.82 -8.60 21.54
CA MET A 159 25.65 -9.27 22.11
C MET A 159 25.82 -9.50 23.61
N LYS A 160 24.79 -9.16 24.40
CA LYS A 160 24.84 -9.23 25.87
C LYS A 160 23.59 -9.93 26.42
N ASN A 161 23.73 -10.56 27.59
CA ASN A 161 22.65 -11.14 28.37
C ASN A 161 21.99 -12.34 27.66
N ASN A 162 20.69 -12.31 27.38
CA ASN A 162 19.95 -13.43 26.79
C ASN A 162 19.65 -13.19 25.29
N ALA A 163 20.51 -12.40 24.62
CA ALA A 163 20.31 -12.04 23.22
C ALA A 163 20.55 -13.24 22.31
N LEU A 164 19.71 -13.41 21.28
CA LEU A 164 19.74 -14.58 20.40
C LEU A 164 19.76 -14.16 18.93
N ILE A 165 20.58 -14.84 18.14
CA ILE A 165 20.48 -14.85 16.67
C ILE A 165 20.45 -16.32 16.24
N LEU A 166 19.32 -16.76 15.70
CA LEU A 166 19.02 -18.17 15.39
C LEU A 166 18.40 -18.30 13.99
N ASP A 167 18.37 -19.52 13.45
CA ASP A 167 17.74 -19.86 12.16
C ASP A 167 18.34 -19.05 10.98
N GLY A 168 19.63 -18.72 11.08
CA GLY A 168 20.35 -17.93 10.10
C GLY A 168 21.82 -17.68 10.47
N THR A 169 22.48 -16.86 9.66
CA THR A 169 23.88 -16.46 9.82
C THR A 169 23.99 -14.99 10.19
N LEU A 170 24.78 -14.69 11.22
CA LEU A 170 25.25 -13.34 11.49
C LEU A 170 26.49 -13.03 10.64
N TYR A 171 26.38 -12.05 9.76
CA TYR A 171 27.50 -11.48 9.01
C TYR A 171 27.94 -10.18 9.69
N SER A 172 29.15 -10.13 10.23
CA SER A 172 29.70 -8.91 10.83
C SER A 172 31.22 -8.80 10.74
N ALA A 173 31.76 -7.59 10.91
CA ALA A 173 33.21 -7.40 10.92
C ALA A 173 33.87 -8.07 12.14
N LYS A 174 33.22 -7.97 13.30
CA LYS A 174 33.61 -8.64 14.55
C LYS A 174 32.37 -8.95 15.37
N LEU A 175 32.43 -10.07 16.11
CA LEU A 175 31.43 -10.44 17.09
C LEU A 175 32.06 -10.51 18.49
N LYS A 176 31.40 -9.91 19.47
CA LYS A 176 31.66 -10.15 20.90
C LYS A 176 30.37 -10.58 21.60
N THR A 177 30.40 -11.74 22.24
CA THR A 177 29.29 -12.25 23.04
C THR A 177 29.64 -12.20 24.52
N TYR A 178 28.65 -11.84 25.34
CA TYR A 178 28.77 -11.79 26.80
C TYR A 178 27.58 -12.52 27.45
N ASN A 179 27.81 -13.11 28.61
CA ASN A 179 26.81 -13.83 29.40
C ASN A 179 26.20 -15.01 28.61
N ASN A 180 24.87 -15.08 28.47
CA ASN A 180 24.15 -16.18 27.82
C ASN A 180 23.84 -15.90 26.34
N ALA A 181 24.44 -14.85 25.75
CA ALA A 181 24.15 -14.44 24.39
C ALA A 181 24.62 -15.52 23.40
N THR A 182 23.75 -15.88 22.45
CA THR A 182 23.97 -17.01 21.55
C THR A 182 23.78 -16.60 20.09
N VAL A 183 24.71 -17.04 19.25
CA VAL A 183 24.63 -16.96 17.78
C VAL A 183 24.80 -18.37 17.24
N GLU A 184 23.92 -18.81 16.37
CA GLU A 184 24.01 -20.13 15.74
C GLU A 184 25.19 -20.21 14.77
N THR A 185 25.22 -19.30 13.78
CA THR A 185 26.29 -19.23 12.78
C THR A 185 26.81 -17.79 12.67
N TRP A 186 28.14 -17.62 12.61
CA TRP A 186 28.79 -16.32 12.42
C TRP A 186 29.84 -16.38 11.32
N GLU A 187 29.79 -15.40 10.42
CA GLU A 187 30.76 -15.20 9.35
C GLU A 187 31.21 -13.74 9.27
N VAL A 188 32.39 -13.52 8.67
CA VAL A 188 32.85 -12.17 8.38
C VAL A 188 31.99 -11.58 7.28
N ALA A 189 31.49 -10.35 7.48
CA ALA A 189 30.63 -9.70 6.49
C ALA A 189 31.32 -9.59 5.11
N PRO A 190 30.69 -10.09 4.03
CA PRO A 190 31.16 -9.80 2.67
C PRO A 190 30.93 -8.33 2.33
N ALA A 191 31.44 -7.89 1.18
CA ALA A 191 31.19 -6.53 0.69
C ALA A 191 29.67 -6.28 0.57
N PRO A 192 29.17 -5.11 1.02
CA PRO A 192 27.74 -4.83 0.99
C PRO A 192 27.24 -4.65 -0.44
N GLU A 193 26.07 -5.20 -0.71
CA GLU A 193 25.24 -4.90 -1.87
C GLU A 193 24.20 -3.88 -1.43
N VAL A 194 24.47 -2.59 -1.66
CA VAL A 194 23.57 -1.51 -1.25
C VAL A 194 22.46 -1.37 -2.29
N PRO A 195 21.18 -1.60 -1.94
CA PRO A 195 20.09 -1.30 -2.85
C PRO A 195 19.97 0.22 -3.00
N THR A 196 19.97 0.66 -4.26
CA THR A 196 19.66 2.05 -4.62
C THR A 196 18.17 2.30 -4.48
N PHE A 197 17.80 3.46 -3.94
CA PHE A 197 16.41 3.92 -3.90
C PHE A 197 16.20 5.09 -4.86
N ASP A 198 15.23 4.96 -5.77
CA ASP A 198 14.77 6.06 -6.64
C ASP A 198 13.53 6.73 -6.04
N SER A 199 13.71 7.94 -5.50
CA SER A 199 12.64 8.75 -4.89
C SER A 199 11.72 9.43 -5.91
N SER A 200 12.06 9.44 -7.20
CA SER A 200 11.44 10.33 -8.19
C SER A 200 9.90 10.22 -8.25
N GLN A 201 9.34 9.01 -8.12
CA GLN A 201 7.88 8.84 -8.09
C GLN A 201 7.26 9.46 -6.84
N TYR A 202 7.90 9.31 -5.70
CA TYR A 202 7.42 9.82 -4.42
C TYR A 202 7.50 11.34 -4.36
N ASP A 203 8.58 11.92 -4.87
CA ASP A 203 8.75 13.37 -5.00
C ASP A 203 7.62 13.99 -5.84
N ASN A 204 7.23 13.31 -6.93
CA ASN A 204 6.10 13.72 -7.76
C ASN A 204 4.74 13.63 -7.03
N ILE A 205 4.56 12.64 -6.14
CA ILE A 205 3.34 12.52 -5.33
C ILE A 205 3.29 13.61 -4.27
N LEU A 206 4.40 13.82 -3.56
CA LEU A 206 4.53 14.87 -2.54
C LEU A 206 4.35 16.26 -3.15
N ALA A 207 4.74 16.49 -4.41
CA ALA A 207 4.51 17.76 -5.09
C ALA A 207 3.02 18.21 -5.11
N ALA A 208 2.06 17.32 -4.83
CA ALA A 208 0.66 17.70 -4.61
C ALA A 208 0.46 18.68 -3.45
N THR A 209 1.36 18.74 -2.46
CA THR A 209 1.31 19.70 -1.35
C THR A 209 1.52 21.15 -1.81
N ASN A 210 2.15 21.38 -2.97
CA ASN A 210 2.31 22.71 -3.57
C ASN A 210 0.99 23.33 -4.06
N ALA A 211 -0.12 22.59 -4.01
CA ALA A 211 -1.44 23.12 -4.35
C ALA A 211 -1.86 24.24 -3.38
N SER A 212 -2.64 25.19 -3.89
CA SER A 212 -3.22 26.23 -3.03
C SER A 212 -4.47 25.71 -2.32
N ALA A 213 -4.48 25.77 -0.98
CA ALA A 213 -5.66 25.51 -0.17
C ALA A 213 -6.10 26.74 0.62
N SER A 214 -7.40 26.96 0.73
CA SER A 214 -7.97 28.14 1.42
C SER A 214 -8.49 27.85 2.82
N SER A 215 -8.67 26.57 3.17
CA SER A 215 -9.32 26.16 4.41
C SER A 215 -8.70 24.91 5.03
N ASN A 216 -8.88 24.77 6.34
CA ASN A 216 -8.61 23.52 7.07
C ASN A 216 -9.82 22.59 6.96
N LEU A 217 -9.58 21.27 6.95
CA LEU A 217 -10.64 20.27 7.14
C LEU A 217 -10.64 19.81 8.59
N VAL A 218 -11.81 19.89 9.24
CA VAL A 218 -12.02 19.30 10.57
C VAL A 218 -13.31 18.50 10.55
N VAL A 219 -13.21 17.19 10.79
CA VAL A 219 -14.36 16.30 10.97
C VAL A 219 -14.22 15.65 12.33
N GLN A 220 -15.24 15.77 13.16
CA GLN A 220 -15.11 15.43 14.58
C GLN A 220 -16.38 14.82 15.15
N ASN A 221 -16.26 14.23 16.34
CA ASN A 221 -17.38 13.69 17.10
C ASN A 221 -18.08 12.54 16.36
N ASN A 222 -19.28 12.74 15.84
CA ASN A 222 -19.98 11.70 15.07
C ASN A 222 -20.31 12.21 13.66
N ASP A 223 -19.62 13.27 13.22
CA ASP A 223 -19.82 13.85 11.90
C ASP A 223 -19.32 12.88 10.83
N SER A 224 -20.05 12.86 9.72
CA SER A 224 -19.71 12.07 8.54
C SER A 224 -19.17 12.98 7.45
N TRP A 225 -18.14 12.52 6.76
CA TRP A 225 -17.57 13.21 5.61
C TRP A 225 -17.22 12.21 4.51
N THR A 226 -17.40 12.62 3.25
CA THR A 226 -17.09 11.80 2.08
C THR A 226 -15.87 12.37 1.38
N VAL A 227 -14.89 11.52 1.13
CA VAL A 227 -13.67 11.82 0.40
C VAL A 227 -14.05 12.25 -1.01
N ASN A 228 -13.50 13.37 -1.44
CA ASN A 228 -13.78 13.96 -2.74
C ASN A 228 -12.52 14.50 -3.44
N SER A 229 -11.36 13.92 -3.11
CA SER A 229 -10.04 14.30 -3.64
C SER A 229 -9.78 15.81 -3.63
N MET A 230 -9.50 16.37 -2.44
CA MET A 230 -9.29 17.81 -2.24
C MET A 230 -8.06 18.12 -1.38
N ALA A 231 -7.52 19.32 -1.58
CA ALA A 231 -6.43 19.89 -0.82
C ALA A 231 -6.94 20.85 0.28
N TYR A 232 -6.34 20.78 1.45
CA TYR A 232 -6.63 21.59 2.63
C TYR A 232 -5.32 22.14 3.19
N LYS A 233 -5.37 23.23 3.95
CA LYS A 233 -4.18 23.75 4.64
C LYS A 233 -3.69 22.73 5.69
N SER A 234 -4.61 22.19 6.47
CA SER A 234 -4.40 21.09 7.42
C SER A 234 -5.65 20.22 7.50
N VAL A 235 -5.51 19.00 7.99
CA VAL A 235 -6.62 18.04 8.11
C VAL A 235 -6.67 17.43 9.50
N THR A 236 -7.85 17.37 10.10
CA THR A 236 -8.07 16.74 11.40
C THR A 236 -9.34 15.88 11.39
N PHE A 237 -9.17 14.59 11.66
CA PHE A 237 -10.24 13.63 11.91
C PHE A 237 -10.15 13.20 13.37
N LYS A 238 -11.20 13.42 14.19
CA LYS A 238 -11.11 13.08 15.62
C LYS A 238 -12.39 12.54 16.25
N ASN A 239 -12.23 11.89 17.39
CA ASN A 239 -13.31 11.25 18.17
C ASN A 239 -13.92 10.09 17.38
N ASN A 240 -15.20 10.07 17.06
CA ASN A 240 -15.85 8.99 16.29
C ASN A 240 -16.22 9.46 14.86
N ALA A 241 -15.40 10.34 14.27
CA ALA A 241 -15.61 10.84 12.92
C ALA A 241 -15.70 9.67 11.93
N LYS A 242 -16.60 9.79 10.94
CA LYS A 242 -16.86 8.75 9.95
C LYS A 242 -16.48 9.21 8.56
N ILE A 243 -15.51 8.56 7.95
CA ILE A 243 -14.96 8.93 6.65
C ILE A 243 -15.36 7.86 5.64
N TYR A 244 -15.99 8.29 4.55
CA TYR A 244 -16.50 7.43 3.47
C TYR A 244 -15.90 7.79 2.13
N GLY A 245 -15.91 6.84 1.19
CA GLY A 245 -15.37 6.98 -0.16
C GLY A 245 -13.87 6.76 -0.23
N SER A 246 -13.37 6.52 -1.43
CA SER A 246 -11.94 6.42 -1.74
C SER A 246 -11.41 7.75 -2.29
N GLY A 247 -10.08 7.93 -2.27
CA GLY A 247 -9.44 9.10 -2.88
C GLY A 247 -8.27 9.66 -2.09
N THR A 248 -7.83 10.84 -2.50
CA THR A 248 -6.61 11.49 -1.98
C THR A 248 -6.94 12.71 -1.13
N ILE A 249 -6.39 12.79 0.08
CA ILE A 249 -6.53 13.92 0.98
C ILE A 249 -5.16 14.57 1.13
N VAL A 250 -5.07 15.85 0.77
CA VAL A 250 -3.79 16.59 0.78
C VAL A 250 -3.84 17.69 1.84
N ALA A 251 -2.81 17.75 2.69
CA ALA A 251 -2.53 18.88 3.58
C ALA A 251 -1.33 19.68 3.02
N THR A 252 -1.57 20.92 2.59
CA THR A 252 -0.61 21.73 1.81
C THR A 252 0.29 22.63 2.64
N GLU A 253 -0.04 22.87 3.91
CA GLU A 253 0.73 23.77 4.79
C GLU A 253 1.00 23.16 6.17
N GLY A 254 0.45 21.99 6.47
CA GLY A 254 0.54 21.41 7.81
C GLY A 254 0.15 19.95 7.85
N ASN A 255 -0.26 19.52 9.04
CA ASN A 255 -0.34 18.10 9.37
C ASN A 255 -1.69 17.49 8.96
N ILE A 256 -1.67 16.16 8.82
CA ILE A 256 -2.87 15.32 8.87
C ILE A 256 -2.90 14.62 10.22
N THR A 257 -3.95 14.86 11.00
CA THR A 257 -4.09 14.26 12.34
C THR A 257 -5.36 13.42 12.40
N ILE A 258 -5.22 12.15 12.77
CA ILE A 258 -6.30 11.18 12.94
C ILE A 258 -6.23 10.69 14.37
N GLN A 259 -7.26 10.98 15.16
CA GLN A 259 -7.24 10.78 16.60
C GLN A 259 -8.49 10.07 17.11
N ASN A 260 -8.31 9.26 18.16
CA ASN A 260 -9.37 8.49 18.80
C ASN A 260 -10.03 7.54 17.79
N ASN A 261 -11.29 7.19 18.00
CA ASN A 261 -11.99 6.18 17.20
C ASN A 261 -12.46 6.70 15.82
N ALA A 262 -11.66 7.51 15.11
CA ALA A 262 -11.96 7.94 13.76
C ALA A 262 -11.88 6.73 12.82
N LEU A 263 -12.93 6.52 12.02
CA LEU A 263 -13.10 5.32 11.20
C LEU A 263 -13.18 5.68 9.72
N PHE A 264 -12.35 4.99 8.93
CA PHE A 264 -12.40 4.99 7.47
C PHE A 264 -13.14 3.73 7.03
N TYR A 265 -14.22 3.90 6.27
CA TYR A 265 -15.12 2.80 5.92
C TYR A 265 -14.78 2.11 4.60
N ASP A 266 -13.97 2.74 3.75
CA ASP A 266 -13.68 2.32 2.38
C ASP A 266 -12.17 2.16 2.15
N ASP A 267 -11.79 1.32 1.19
CA ASP A 267 -10.41 1.07 0.77
C ASP A 267 -9.85 2.22 -0.11
N ASN A 268 -8.54 2.17 -0.40
CA ASN A 268 -7.89 3.07 -1.37
C ASN A 268 -7.89 4.56 -0.94
N ILE A 269 -7.53 4.80 0.32
CA ILE A 269 -7.31 6.15 0.84
C ILE A 269 -5.83 6.49 0.74
N THR A 270 -5.54 7.67 0.19
CA THR A 270 -4.19 8.24 0.18
C THR A 270 -4.16 9.54 0.97
N LEU A 271 -3.22 9.65 1.91
CA LEU A 271 -2.95 10.86 2.66
C LEU A 271 -1.61 11.44 2.20
N ILE A 272 -1.58 12.74 1.90
CA ILE A 272 -0.37 13.46 1.50
C ILE A 272 -0.24 14.70 2.38
N ALA A 273 0.87 14.88 3.10
CA ALA A 273 1.06 16.00 4.01
C ALA A 273 2.37 16.75 3.79
N GLU A 274 2.30 18.08 3.79
CA GLU A 274 3.47 18.97 3.88
C GLU A 274 4.13 18.89 5.26
N GLY A 275 3.35 18.65 6.31
CA GLY A 275 3.85 18.40 7.65
C GLY A 275 3.79 16.91 8.00
N ASP A 276 3.48 16.66 9.27
CA ASP A 276 3.41 15.30 9.81
C ASP A 276 2.08 14.61 9.50
N VAL A 277 2.11 13.28 9.50
CA VAL A 277 0.89 12.47 9.57
C VAL A 277 0.85 11.71 10.89
N ILE A 278 -0.12 12.04 11.72
CA ILE A 278 -0.22 11.58 13.10
C ILE A 278 -1.49 10.73 13.26
N LEU A 279 -1.33 9.46 13.57
CA LEU A 279 -2.39 8.47 13.82
C LEU A 279 -2.35 8.06 15.29
N GLU A 280 -3.33 8.47 16.09
CA GLU A 280 -3.33 8.20 17.53
C GLU A 280 -4.66 7.63 18.01
N ASN A 281 -4.58 6.64 18.92
CA ASN A 281 -5.69 6.09 19.70
C ASN A 281 -6.75 5.36 18.86
N ASN A 282 -6.63 4.04 18.67
CA ASN A 282 -7.67 3.20 18.04
C ASN A 282 -8.10 3.64 16.61
N THR A 283 -7.21 4.28 15.84
CA THR A 283 -7.51 4.59 14.43
C THR A 283 -7.51 3.29 13.64
N ASN A 284 -8.54 3.08 12.81
CA ASN A 284 -8.71 1.85 12.04
C ASN A 284 -8.96 2.18 10.56
N PHE A 285 -8.11 1.61 9.71
CA PHE A 285 -8.14 1.80 8.26
C PHE A 285 -8.60 0.51 7.57
N LYS A 286 -9.07 0.67 6.33
CA LYS A 286 -9.35 -0.43 5.40
C LYS A 286 -8.17 -0.62 4.44
N GLY A 287 -8.25 -1.63 3.58
CA GLY A 287 -7.13 -2.07 2.75
C GLY A 287 -6.63 -1.00 1.79
N ASN A 288 -5.38 -1.19 1.33
CA ASN A 288 -4.69 -0.29 0.39
C ASN A 288 -4.67 1.18 0.86
N PHE A 289 -4.13 1.39 2.05
CA PHE A 289 -3.97 2.71 2.67
C PHE A 289 -2.55 3.24 2.47
N LYS A 290 -2.42 4.48 1.97
CA LYS A 290 -1.11 5.07 1.65
C LYS A 290 -0.92 6.40 2.36
N ILE A 291 0.28 6.61 2.92
CA ILE A 291 0.70 7.87 3.52
C ILE A 291 1.99 8.33 2.85
N TYR A 292 1.98 9.59 2.44
CA TYR A 292 3.14 10.33 1.98
C TYR A 292 3.25 11.59 2.85
N ALA A 293 4.41 11.82 3.46
CA ALA A 293 4.63 12.99 4.31
C ALA A 293 5.98 13.62 3.99
N HIS A 294 6.06 14.95 4.05
CA HIS A 294 7.36 15.61 4.18
C HIS A 294 7.88 15.53 5.62
N GLY A 295 6.99 15.66 6.61
CA GLY A 295 7.32 15.50 8.02
C GLY A 295 7.29 14.04 8.49
N ASP A 296 7.09 13.89 9.80
CA ASP A 296 7.10 12.57 10.45
C ASP A 296 5.80 11.79 10.19
N ILE A 297 5.89 10.46 10.20
CA ILE A 297 4.72 9.58 10.25
C ILE A 297 4.69 8.90 11.62
N ILE A 298 3.66 9.21 12.41
CA ILE A 298 3.58 8.80 13.81
C ILE A 298 2.34 7.94 14.00
N VAL A 299 2.52 6.70 14.44
CA VAL A 299 1.46 5.74 14.75
C VAL A 299 1.52 5.35 16.22
N LYS A 300 0.47 5.73 16.96
CA LYS A 300 0.40 5.56 18.42
C LYS A 300 -0.89 4.89 18.88
N ASN A 301 -0.78 4.19 20.01
CA ASN A 301 -1.90 3.77 20.88
C ASN A 301 -2.97 2.93 20.16
N ASN A 302 -2.70 1.63 19.97
CA ASN A 302 -3.64 0.65 19.41
C ASN A 302 -4.16 0.99 17.99
N SER A 303 -3.39 1.73 17.21
CA SER A 303 -3.72 2.01 15.81
C SER A 303 -3.44 0.78 14.96
N ILE A 304 -4.42 0.36 14.15
CA ILE A 304 -4.34 -0.84 13.31
C ILE A 304 -4.39 -0.41 11.85
N ILE A 305 -3.30 -0.66 11.14
CA ILE A 305 -3.16 -0.40 9.71
C ILE A 305 -3.11 -1.76 8.98
N PRO A 306 -4.11 -2.06 8.12
CA PRO A 306 -4.25 -3.37 7.51
C PRO A 306 -3.20 -3.60 6.40
N SER A 307 -3.18 -4.82 5.87
CA SER A 307 -2.24 -5.30 4.86
C SER A 307 -2.13 -4.39 3.63
N GLU A 308 -0.94 -4.39 3.04
CA GLU A 308 -0.57 -3.64 1.83
C GLU A 308 -0.54 -2.12 2.01
N ALA A 309 -0.39 -1.65 3.24
CA ALA A 309 -0.17 -0.23 3.47
C ALA A 309 1.21 0.22 2.98
N LEU A 310 1.33 1.49 2.59
CA LEU A 310 2.60 2.09 2.18
C LEU A 310 2.79 3.43 2.88
N PHE A 311 3.83 3.54 3.70
CA PHE A 311 4.26 4.77 4.33
C PHE A 311 5.55 5.25 3.69
N TYR A 312 5.57 6.51 3.28
CA TYR A 312 6.75 7.16 2.73
C TYR A 312 6.94 8.54 3.34
N THR A 313 8.18 8.84 3.74
CA THR A 313 8.62 10.19 4.09
C THR A 313 9.99 10.48 3.48
N ASP A 314 10.19 11.69 2.96
CA ASP A 314 11.45 12.12 2.36
C ASP A 314 12.38 12.82 3.36
N GLN A 315 11.85 13.40 4.44
CA GLN A 315 12.65 14.18 5.41
C GLN A 315 12.38 13.81 6.87
N GLY A 316 11.32 13.06 7.16
CA GLY A 316 10.89 12.74 8.52
C GLY A 316 11.24 11.33 8.99
N ASP A 317 10.90 11.08 10.24
CA ASP A 317 11.00 9.76 10.87
C ASP A 317 9.65 9.02 10.81
N VAL A 318 9.70 7.69 10.97
CA VAL A 318 8.49 6.87 11.13
C VAL A 318 8.50 6.21 12.51
N THR A 319 7.54 6.56 13.36
CA THR A 319 7.46 6.06 14.74
C THR A 319 6.21 5.22 14.95
N PHE A 320 6.40 4.00 15.43
CA PHE A 320 5.35 3.12 15.95
C PHE A 320 5.53 2.95 17.46
N ASP A 321 4.50 3.28 18.23
CA ASP A 321 4.55 3.25 19.70
C ASP A 321 3.21 2.81 20.33
N ASN A 322 3.30 2.10 21.46
CA ASN A 322 2.19 1.63 22.29
C ASN A 322 1.13 0.82 21.54
N ASN A 323 1.44 -0.46 21.31
CA ASN A 323 0.54 -1.45 20.67
C ASN A 323 0.11 -1.08 19.23
N GLY A 324 0.96 -0.37 18.46
CA GLY A 324 0.71 -0.17 17.03
C GLY A 324 0.80 -1.49 16.27
N HIS A 325 -0.10 -1.71 15.32
CA HIS A 325 -0.01 -2.84 14.38
C HIS A 325 -0.05 -2.32 12.95
N PHE A 326 0.98 -2.62 12.18
CA PHE A 326 1.11 -2.23 10.78
C PHE A 326 1.44 -3.45 9.93
N SER A 327 0.81 -3.54 8.76
CA SER A 327 1.16 -4.52 7.74
C SER A 327 1.35 -3.86 6.37
N GLY A 328 2.56 -3.92 5.81
CA GLY A 328 2.89 -3.23 4.57
C GLY A 328 4.36 -2.83 4.42
N SER A 329 4.61 -1.70 3.76
CA SER A 329 5.94 -1.15 3.52
C SER A 329 6.13 0.20 4.18
N VAL A 330 7.27 0.37 4.84
CA VAL A 330 7.76 1.64 5.38
C VAL A 330 9.01 2.05 4.62
N LEU A 331 8.99 3.24 4.03
CA LEU A 331 10.08 3.83 3.26
C LEU A 331 10.45 5.19 3.87
N ALA A 332 11.59 5.25 4.54
CA ALA A 332 12.13 6.46 5.14
C ALA A 332 13.63 6.56 4.81
N PRO A 333 14.01 6.67 3.52
CA PRO A 333 15.39 6.50 3.04
C PRO A 333 16.43 7.34 3.79
N ASP A 334 16.05 8.54 4.25
CA ASP A 334 16.90 9.47 4.98
C ASP A 334 16.51 9.62 6.48
N GLY A 335 15.51 8.85 6.93
CA GLY A 335 14.91 8.94 8.25
C GLY A 335 15.14 7.70 9.14
N THR A 336 14.66 7.80 10.38
CA THR A 336 14.70 6.73 11.37
C THR A 336 13.35 6.04 11.49
N VAL A 337 13.34 4.71 11.47
CA VAL A 337 12.16 3.90 11.81
C VAL A 337 12.29 3.39 13.23
N THR A 338 11.38 3.83 14.12
CA THR A 338 11.39 3.47 15.54
C THR A 338 10.17 2.64 15.91
N CYS A 339 10.38 1.45 16.46
CA CYS A 339 9.34 0.55 16.93
C CYS A 339 9.46 0.32 18.45
N THR A 340 8.46 0.76 19.22
CA THR A 340 8.51 0.64 20.68
C THR A 340 7.21 0.13 21.31
N ASN A 341 7.32 -0.40 22.53
CA ASN A 341 6.21 -0.68 23.45
C ASN A 341 5.09 -1.55 22.83
N ASN A 342 5.40 -2.84 22.62
CA ASN A 342 4.48 -3.85 22.07
C ASN A 342 3.99 -3.57 20.63
N THR A 343 4.79 -2.87 19.82
CA THR A 343 4.50 -2.68 18.40
C THR A 343 4.65 -3.99 17.61
N ILE A 344 3.78 -4.21 16.62
CA ILE A 344 3.84 -5.32 15.67
C ILE A 344 3.92 -4.78 14.24
N ILE A 345 4.96 -5.16 13.50
CA ILE A 345 5.15 -4.81 12.09
C ILE A 345 5.22 -6.09 11.27
N ASP A 346 4.32 -6.25 10.31
CA ASP A 346 4.34 -7.31 9.31
C ASP A 346 4.69 -6.72 7.93
N GLY A 347 5.95 -6.83 7.51
CA GLY A 347 6.35 -6.43 6.16
C GLY A 347 7.76 -5.88 6.01
N LEU A 348 7.89 -4.86 5.16
CA LEU A 348 9.18 -4.34 4.71
C LEU A 348 9.48 -2.99 5.32
N ILE A 349 10.71 -2.82 5.82
CA ILE A 349 11.25 -1.54 6.26
C ILE A 349 12.49 -1.22 5.41
N TYR A 350 12.50 -0.03 4.80
CA TYR A 350 13.66 0.57 4.16
C TYR A 350 13.90 1.97 4.76
N ALA A 351 15.03 2.18 5.44
CA ALA A 351 15.30 3.44 6.14
C ALA A 351 16.79 3.79 6.26
N ASP A 352 17.14 4.98 6.74
CA ASP A 352 18.53 5.28 7.12
C ASP A 352 18.90 4.55 8.41
N THR A 353 18.06 4.67 9.43
CA THR A 353 18.29 4.05 10.75
C THR A 353 17.07 3.26 11.21
N PHE A 354 17.29 2.15 11.93
CA PHE A 354 16.22 1.39 12.57
C PHE A 354 16.49 1.13 14.06
N ASP A 355 15.46 1.38 14.88
CA ASP A 355 15.47 1.17 16.32
C ASP A 355 14.25 0.33 16.76
N ALA A 356 14.49 -0.67 17.60
CA ALA A 356 13.43 -1.49 18.18
C ALA A 356 13.67 -1.71 19.68
N LEU A 357 12.66 -1.37 20.49
CA LEU A 357 12.76 -1.43 21.95
C LEU A 357 11.45 -1.97 22.57
N ASN A 358 11.55 -2.58 23.75
CA ASN A 358 10.42 -2.87 24.65
C ASN A 358 9.27 -3.67 23.98
N ASN A 359 9.47 -4.97 23.78
CA ASN A 359 8.50 -5.92 23.22
C ASN A 359 8.07 -5.61 21.77
N ALA A 360 8.88 -4.90 20.96
CA ALA A 360 8.57 -4.72 19.55
C ALA A 360 8.79 -6.03 18.77
N HIS A 361 7.87 -6.35 17.86
CA HIS A 361 7.96 -7.51 16.97
C HIS A 361 7.90 -7.06 15.52
N VAL A 362 8.90 -7.45 14.73
CA VAL A 362 8.92 -7.27 13.27
C VAL A 362 8.98 -8.64 12.61
N SER A 363 8.07 -8.90 11.68
CA SER A 363 8.05 -10.09 10.81
C SER A 363 8.12 -9.66 9.36
N GLY A 364 9.22 -9.96 8.67
CA GLY A 364 9.49 -9.52 7.30
C GLY A 364 10.96 -9.17 7.10
N SER A 365 11.30 -8.02 6.53
CA SER A 365 12.71 -7.64 6.29
C SER A 365 12.97 -6.18 6.59
N VAL A 366 14.10 -5.92 7.26
CA VAL A 366 14.59 -4.58 7.60
C VAL A 366 15.87 -4.31 6.82
N VAL A 367 15.87 -3.31 5.95
CA VAL A 367 17.05 -2.86 5.20
C VAL A 367 17.35 -1.42 5.56
N VAL A 368 18.54 -1.19 6.10
CA VAL A 368 18.95 0.12 6.61
C VAL A 368 20.42 0.43 6.35
N ASN A 369 20.82 1.68 6.60
CA ASN A 369 22.23 2.03 6.68
C ASN A 369 22.80 1.65 8.05
N ASP A 370 22.08 1.98 9.13
CA ASP A 370 22.48 1.65 10.50
C ASP A 370 21.32 1.07 11.34
N VAL A 371 21.69 0.26 12.33
CA VAL A 371 20.77 -0.27 13.33
C VAL A 371 21.23 0.31 14.66
N GLY A 372 20.38 1.12 15.29
CA GLY A 372 20.76 1.80 16.52
C GLY A 372 20.78 0.84 17.71
N SER A 373 19.61 0.48 18.23
CA SER A 373 19.51 -0.41 19.40
C SER A 373 18.40 -1.45 19.25
N LEU A 374 18.74 -2.70 19.61
CA LEU A 374 17.79 -3.80 19.77
C LEU A 374 17.79 -4.26 21.22
N SER A 375 16.74 -3.94 21.97
CA SER A 375 16.71 -4.27 23.41
C SER A 375 15.32 -4.52 24.00
N ASN A 376 15.30 -5.32 25.08
CA ASN A 376 14.13 -5.62 25.92
C ASN A 376 13.01 -6.36 25.15
N ASN A 377 13.14 -7.69 25.00
CA ASN A 377 12.15 -8.58 24.38
C ASN A 377 11.78 -8.21 22.92
N VAL A 378 12.70 -7.61 22.18
CA VAL A 378 12.51 -7.35 20.76
C VAL A 378 12.62 -8.66 19.99
N ILE A 379 11.74 -8.89 19.04
CA ILE A 379 11.79 -10.05 18.14
C ILE A 379 11.78 -9.54 16.71
N ILE A 380 12.75 -9.95 15.91
CA ILE A 380 12.80 -9.66 14.48
C ILE A 380 12.93 -10.99 13.74
N THR A 381 11.95 -11.33 12.92
CA THR A 381 11.88 -12.60 12.21
C THR A 381 11.84 -12.33 10.71
N TYR A 382 12.75 -12.95 9.96
CA TYR A 382 12.60 -13.01 8.52
C TYR A 382 11.42 -13.88 8.14
N ASP A 383 10.39 -13.29 7.54
CA ASP A 383 9.23 -14.02 7.01
C ASP A 383 8.90 -13.52 5.60
N PRO A 384 9.24 -14.28 4.54
CA PRO A 384 8.96 -13.89 3.16
C PRO A 384 7.46 -13.83 2.85
N LEU A 385 6.60 -14.51 3.62
CA LEU A 385 5.14 -14.45 3.43
C LEU A 385 4.53 -13.16 3.98
N LYS A 386 5.29 -12.40 4.79
CA LYS A 386 4.90 -11.08 5.30
C LYS A 386 5.38 -9.95 4.42
N LEU A 387 6.33 -10.22 3.52
CA LEU A 387 6.78 -9.22 2.57
C LEU A 387 5.64 -8.82 1.61
N PRO A 388 5.60 -7.56 1.17
CA PRO A 388 4.59 -7.12 0.23
C PRO A 388 4.71 -7.88 -1.09
N VAL A 389 3.57 -8.26 -1.65
CA VAL A 389 3.47 -9.00 -2.93
C VAL A 389 4.05 -8.17 -4.08
N ASN A 390 3.86 -6.85 -4.03
CA ASN A 390 4.44 -5.91 -4.97
C ASN A 390 5.58 -5.15 -4.28
N ILE A 391 6.78 -5.20 -4.85
CA ILE A 391 7.91 -4.41 -4.36
C ILE A 391 7.55 -2.93 -4.52
N PRO A 392 7.71 -2.10 -3.46
CA PRO A 392 7.47 -0.66 -3.58
C PRO A 392 8.33 -0.06 -4.69
N VAL A 393 7.77 0.90 -5.44
CA VAL A 393 8.50 1.59 -6.49
C VAL A 393 9.77 2.23 -5.90
N GLY A 394 10.83 2.32 -6.68
CA GLY A 394 12.12 2.83 -6.22
C GLY A 394 12.98 1.79 -5.52
N LEU A 395 12.42 0.68 -5.04
CA LEU A 395 13.17 -0.48 -4.57
C LEU A 395 13.26 -1.51 -5.71
N GLY A 396 14.44 -1.68 -6.29
CA GLY A 396 14.66 -2.61 -7.41
C GLY A 396 16.01 -2.36 -8.06
N ALA A 397 16.60 -3.40 -8.66
CA ALA A 397 17.98 -3.35 -9.16
C ALA A 397 18.22 -2.14 -10.09
N SER A 398 19.35 -1.46 -9.85
CA SER A 398 20.00 -0.66 -10.88
C SER A 398 20.30 -1.58 -12.07
N ILE A 399 19.43 -1.59 -13.07
CA ILE A 399 19.78 -2.15 -14.37
C ILE A 399 20.80 -1.17 -14.96
N GLU A 400 22.10 -1.49 -14.89
CA GLU A 400 23.09 -0.92 -15.80
C GLU A 400 22.71 -1.35 -17.22
N GLY A 401 21.78 -0.60 -17.80
CA GLY A 401 21.24 -0.84 -19.12
C GLY A 401 20.39 0.35 -19.48
N THR A 402 20.88 1.15 -20.41
CA THR A 402 20.15 2.26 -21.03
C THR A 402 18.87 1.73 -21.67
N GLY A 403 17.80 1.68 -20.89
CA GLY A 403 16.48 1.24 -21.28
C GLY A 403 15.52 1.82 -20.26
N THR A 404 14.61 2.66 -20.73
CA THR A 404 13.63 3.37 -19.92
C THR A 404 12.95 2.42 -18.94
N SER A 405 13.22 2.67 -17.67
CA SER A 405 12.66 2.06 -16.48
C SER A 405 11.15 2.22 -16.45
N GLU A 406 10.42 1.12 -16.62
CA GLU A 406 9.06 0.97 -16.12
C GLU A 406 8.85 -0.48 -15.68
N ALA A 407 9.21 -0.79 -14.42
CA ALA A 407 8.55 -1.86 -13.68
C ALA A 407 7.23 -1.30 -13.17
N GLY A 408 6.31 -1.06 -14.10
CA GLY A 408 4.94 -0.69 -13.83
C GLY A 408 4.07 -1.69 -14.55
N GLN A 409 3.03 -2.18 -13.88
CA GLN A 409 1.82 -2.49 -14.60
C GLN A 409 1.45 -1.23 -15.40
N LYS A 410 1.83 -1.15 -16.68
CA LYS A 410 1.13 -0.30 -17.62
C LYS A 410 -0.22 -0.94 -17.85
N SER A 411 -1.14 -0.75 -16.90
CA SER A 411 -2.55 -0.71 -17.26
C SER A 411 -2.74 0.56 -18.07
N ASN A 412 -2.46 0.48 -19.36
CA ASN A 412 -2.95 1.48 -20.28
C ASN A 412 -4.45 1.24 -20.42
N TRP A 413 -5.23 1.96 -19.62
CA TRP A 413 -6.67 2.05 -19.76
C TRP A 413 -7.01 2.70 -21.11
N TYR A 414 -7.25 1.88 -22.13
CA TYR A 414 -7.90 2.33 -23.35
C TYR A 414 -9.34 1.80 -23.35
N GLU A 415 -10.30 2.69 -23.08
CA GLU A 415 -11.69 2.45 -23.52
C GLU A 415 -11.70 2.48 -25.05
N VAL A 416 -11.68 1.30 -25.67
CA VAL A 416 -11.99 1.17 -27.09
C VAL A 416 -13.52 1.08 -27.20
N PHE A 417 -14.16 2.17 -27.64
CA PHE A 417 -15.59 2.20 -27.98
C PHE A 417 -15.89 1.42 -29.26
#